data_AF-A0A841QI80-F1
#
_entry.id   AF-A0A841QI80-F1
#
_cell.length_a   1.000
_cell.length_b   1.000
_cell.length_c   1.000
_cell.angle_alpha   90.00
_cell.angle_beta   90.00
_cell.angle_gamma   90.00
#
_symmetry.space_group_name_H-M   'P 1'
#
loop_
_entity.id
_entity.type
_entity.pdbx_description
1 polymer ?
#
loop_
_entity_poly.entity_id
_entity_poly.type
_entity_poly.pdbx_seq_one_letter_code
_entity_poly.pdbx_strand_id
1 'polypeptide(L)' 'MTDSKIELAKKLLASGVPPKDVAKTLGMSIPTLYRWVPASSHA' A
#
# COMPACT_ATOMS: atom_id res chain seq x y z
N MET A 1 -8.37 6.68 -6.28
CA MET A 1 -8.07 5.54 -5.38
C MET A 1 -9.36 5.25 -4.64
N THR A 2 -9.87 4.02 -4.70
CA THR A 2 -11.10 3.67 -3.98
C THR A 2 -10.75 3.21 -2.58
N ASP A 3 -11.58 3.52 -1.60
CA ASP A 3 -11.37 3.13 -0.20
C ASP A 3 -11.11 1.62 -0.06
N SER A 4 -11.77 0.80 -0.89
CA SER A 4 -11.55 -0.66 -0.94
C SER A 4 -10.12 -1.05 -1.29
N LYS A 5 -9.44 -0.33 -2.20
CA LYS A 5 -8.03 -0.61 -2.55
C LYS A 5 -7.07 -0.16 -1.45
N ILE A 6 -7.39 0.93 -0.74
CA ILE A 6 -6.60 1.41 0.41
C ILE A 6 -6.67 0.38 1.54
N GLU A 7 -7.86 -0.11 1.86
CA GLU A 7 -8.06 -1.12 2.89
C GLU A 7 -7.35 -2.44 2.52
N LEU A 8 -7.37 -2.82 1.24
CA LEU A 8 -6.62 -3.99 0.77
C LEU A 8 -5.10 -3.79 0.92
N ALA A 9 -4.58 -2.62 0.54
CA ALA A 9 -3.17 -2.28 0.68
C ALA A 9 -2.72 -2.32 2.15
N LYS A 10 -3.52 -1.74 3.06
CA LYS A 10 -3.26 -1.80 4.50
C LYS A 10 -3.25 -3.23 5.03
N LYS A 11 -4.22 -4.06 4.64
CA LYS A 11 -4.28 -5.47 5.05
C LYS A 11 -3.06 -6.26 4.58
N LEU A 12 -2.65 -6.06 3.33
CA LEU A 12 -1.47 -6.73 2.77
C LEU A 12 -0.17 -6.26 3.44
N LEU A 13 -0.03 -4.97 3.69
CA LEU A 13 1.11 -4.43 4.43
C LEU A 13 1.13 -4.93 5.88
N ALA A 14 -0.03 -5.04 6.54
CA ALA A 14 -0.15 -5.58 7.89
C ALA A 14 0.20 -7.08 7.95
N SER A 15 -0.01 -7.83 6.87
CA SER A 15 0.47 -9.22 6.75
C SER A 15 1.97 -9.35 6.51
N GLY A 16 2.72 -8.24 6.48
CA GLY A 16 4.17 -8.21 6.28
C GLY A 16 4.61 -8.33 4.82
N VAL A 17 3.68 -8.16 3.86
CA VAL A 17 4.01 -8.19 2.43
C VAL A 17 4.80 -6.93 2.07
N PRO A 18 5.93 -7.06 1.35
CA PRO A 18 6.71 -5.91 0.90
C PRO A 18 5.86 -4.93 0.07
N PRO A 19 6.03 -3.61 0.22
CA PRO A 19 5.27 -2.60 -0.54
C PRO A 19 5.36 -2.76 -2.06
N LYS A 20 6.49 -3.28 -2.57
CA LYS A 20 6.69 -3.59 -3.99
C LYS A 20 5.71 -4.65 -4.51
N ASP A 21 5.40 -5.65 -3.69
CA ASP A 21 4.56 -6.79 -4.06
C ASP A 21 3.09 -6.41 -3.86
N VAL A 22 2.78 -5.60 -2.85
CA VAL A 22 1.46 -4.96 -2.67
C VAL A 22 1.13 -4.07 -3.88
N ALA A 23 2.09 -3.25 -4.31
CA ALA A 23 1.96 -2.38 -5.48
C ALA A 23 1.70 -3.19 -6.76
N LYS A 24 2.47 -4.26 -7.01
CA LYS A 24 2.24 -5.20 -8.12
C LYS A 24 0.86 -5.86 -8.06
N THR A 25 0.46 -6.34 -6.89
CA THR A 25 -0.82 -7.05 -6.67
C THR A 25 -2.02 -6.15 -6.95
N LEU A 26 -1.91 -4.87 -6.58
CA LEU A 26 -2.96 -3.86 -6.76
C LEU A 26 -2.91 -3.16 -8.13
N GLY A 27 -1.91 -3.49 -8.96
CA GLY A 27 -1.68 -2.85 -10.25
C GLY A 27 -1.40 -1.35 -10.12
N MET A 28 -0.74 -0.93 -9.04
CA MET A 28 -0.45 0.48 -8.77
C MET A 28 1.04 0.71 -8.55
N SER A 29 1.48 1.94 -8.79
CA SER A 29 2.89 2.30 -8.60
C SER A 29 3.25 2.40 -7.11
N ILE A 30 4.50 2.14 -6.75
CA ILE A 30 5.02 2.34 -5.39
C ILE A 30 4.81 3.78 -4.89
N PRO A 31 5.05 4.84 -5.70
CA PRO A 31 4.73 6.22 -5.30
C PRO A 31 3.24 6.43 -5.00
N THR A 32 2.36 5.80 -5.79
CA THR A 32 0.91 5.84 -5.52
C THR A 32 0.59 5.13 -4.22
N LEU A 33 1.19 3.96 -3.96
CA LEU A 33 1.02 3.25 -2.69
C LEU A 33 1.41 4.13 -1.50
N TYR A 34 2.61 4.73 -1.51
CA TYR A 34 3.08 5.58 -0.41
C TYR A 34 2.26 6.85 -0.20
N ARG A 35 1.63 7.38 -1.27
CA ARG A 35 0.72 8.54 -1.16
C ARG A 35 -0.55 8.21 -0.37
N TRP A 36 -1.02 6.97 -0.41
CA TRP A 36 -2.27 6.55 0.24
C TRP A 36 -2.05 5.75 1.52
N VAL A 37 -0.93 5.03 1.61
CA VAL A 37 -0.52 4.26 2.78
C VAL A 37 0.94 4.59 3.09
N PRO A 38 1.19 5.65 3.90
CA PRO A 38 2.53 5.99 4.32
C PRO A 38 3.11 4.84 5.16
N ALA A 39 4.33 4.39 4.85
CA ALA A 39 4.96 3.25 5.53
C ALA A 39 5.61 3.65 6.85
N SER A 40 4.81 4.23 7.75
CA SER A 40 5.23 4.97 8.94
C SER A 40 5.58 6.40 8.58
N SER A 41 4.84 7.34 9.16
CA SER A 41 5.26 8.73 9.28
C SER A 41 6.72 8.74 9.75
N HIS A 42 7.61 9.32 8.95
CA HIS A 42 8.81 9.89 9.57
C HIS A 42 8.31 10.86 10.64
N ALA A 43 8.81 10.67 11.86
CA ALA A 43 8.61 11.55 12.99
C ALA A 43 8.97 13.01 12.64
#